data_AF-A0A3N5Q7Z2-F1
#
_entry.id   AF-A0A3N5Q7Z2-F1
#
_cell.length_a   1.000
_cell.length_b   1.000
_cell.length_c   1.000
_cell.angle_alpha   90.00
_cell.angle_beta   90.00
_cell.angle_gamma   90.00
#
_symmetry.space_group_name_H-M   'P 1'
#
loop_
_entity.id
_entity.type
_entity.pdbx_description
1 polymer ?
#
loop_
_entity_poly.entity_id
_entity_poly.type
_entity_poly.pdbx_seq_one_letter_code
_entity_poly.pdbx_strand_id
1 'polypeptide(L)'
;MNFFIKSLLISALFAAALVGCESPLDTDTPRIETPLTPAPKVTPRTVELSFDTPQGSYGFLGTPVIKIDTTVSPMRFWIDIDLDEETGAGSPLIEQFRIKVDSMAANGLIEALPNGEAKLLMDVGNGPEWFPSESTTNTAAILIAEHPRLPGQPREVTITVYLIGNKDGFFAGVGTEQILGTIHLVI
;
A
#
# COMPACT_ATOMS: atom_id res chain seq x y z
N MET A 1 -28.39 -52.05 -47.41
CA MET A 1 -28.48 -50.57 -47.49
C MET A 1 -29.25 -50.01 -46.28
N ASN A 2 -28.77 -50.27 -45.04
CA ASN A 2 -29.51 -49.93 -43.80
C ASN A 2 -28.61 -49.49 -42.63
N PHE A 3 -27.30 -49.31 -42.84
CA PHE A 3 -26.35 -48.91 -41.79
C PHE A 3 -26.00 -47.41 -41.81
N PHE A 4 -26.12 -46.74 -42.96
CA PHE A 4 -25.80 -45.32 -43.09
C PHE A 4 -26.82 -44.37 -42.44
N ILE A 5 -28.10 -44.76 -42.40
CA ILE A 5 -29.18 -43.92 -41.84
C ILE A 5 -29.11 -43.89 -40.30
N LYS A 6 -28.61 -44.96 -39.66
CA LYS A 6 -28.49 -45.02 -38.20
C LYS A 6 -27.32 -44.17 -37.65
N SER A 7 -26.22 -44.02 -38.40
CA SER A 7 -25.10 -43.18 -37.95
C SER A 7 -25.40 -41.67 -38.03
N LEU A 8 -26.27 -41.24 -38.96
CA LEU A 8 -26.64 -39.83 -39.10
C LEU A 8 -27.58 -39.36 -37.96
N LEU A 9 -28.46 -40.25 -37.47
CA LEU A 9 -29.40 -39.93 -36.39
C LEU A 9 -28.72 -39.81 -35.02
N ILE A 10 -27.64 -40.56 -34.78
CA ILE A 10 -26.90 -40.51 -33.51
C ILE A 10 -26.04 -39.23 -33.41
N SER A 11 -25.51 -38.73 -34.53
CA SER A 11 -24.71 -37.50 -34.55
C SER A 11 -25.58 -36.23 -34.43
N ALA A 12 -26.83 -36.25 -34.89
CA ALA A 12 -27.79 -35.16 -34.67
C ALA A 12 -28.27 -35.06 -33.20
N LEU A 13 -28.40 -36.19 -32.50
CA LEU A 13 -28.80 -36.22 -31.09
C LEU A 13 -27.68 -35.75 -30.13
N PHE A 14 -26.41 -35.92 -30.50
CA PHE A 14 -25.29 -35.36 -29.72
C PHE A 14 -25.06 -33.87 -29.96
N ALA A 15 -25.43 -33.33 -31.13
CA ALA A 15 -25.32 -31.90 -31.41
C ALA A 15 -26.36 -31.06 -30.64
N ALA A 16 -27.53 -31.63 -30.32
CA ALA A 16 -28.56 -30.97 -29.51
C ALA A 16 -28.23 -30.92 -28.00
N ALA A 17 -27.27 -31.71 -27.52
CA ALA A 17 -26.82 -31.69 -26.14
C ALA A 17 -25.73 -30.63 -25.85
N LEU A 18 -25.17 -29.99 -26.89
CA LEU A 18 -24.18 -28.91 -26.74
C LEU A 18 -24.78 -27.49 -26.84
N VAL A 19 -26.09 -27.36 -27.10
CA VAL A 19 -26.80 -26.07 -27.16
C VAL A 19 -27.62 -25.82 -25.88
N GLY A 20 -27.39 -26.61 -24.83
CA GLY A 20 -28.17 -26.59 -23.58
C GLY A 20 -27.44 -26.06 -22.35
N CYS A 21 -26.33 -25.32 -22.49
CA CYS A 21 -25.60 -24.75 -21.36
C CYS A 21 -25.24 -23.26 -21.53
N GLU A 22 -26.01 -22.51 -22.33
CA GLU A 22 -26.14 -21.08 -22.06
C GLU A 22 -27.28 -20.93 -21.06
N SER A 23 -26.87 -20.75 -19.80
CA SER A 23 -27.73 -20.41 -18.67
C SER A 23 -28.78 -19.40 -19.11
N PRO A 24 -30.06 -19.56 -18.73
CA PRO A 24 -30.99 -18.46 -18.84
C PRO A 24 -30.37 -17.35 -17.99
N LEU A 25 -30.02 -16.26 -18.68
CA LEU A 25 -29.76 -14.93 -18.17
C LEU A 25 -30.34 -14.79 -16.76
N ASP A 26 -29.49 -14.97 -15.76
CA ASP A 26 -29.82 -14.80 -14.36
C ASP A 26 -29.98 -13.30 -14.15
N THR A 27 -31.18 -12.82 -14.46
CA THR A 27 -31.61 -11.42 -14.48
C THR A 27 -31.68 -10.77 -13.10
N ASP A 28 -31.17 -11.43 -12.05
CA ASP A 28 -31.16 -10.91 -10.68
C ASP A 28 -29.75 -10.88 -10.05
N THR A 29 -28.69 -10.78 -10.86
CA THR A 29 -27.44 -10.23 -10.30
C THR A 29 -27.62 -8.71 -10.21
N PRO A 30 -27.54 -8.07 -9.03
CA PRO A 30 -27.46 -6.62 -9.00
C PRO A 30 -26.27 -6.27 -9.87
N ARG A 31 -26.49 -5.47 -10.92
CA ARG A 31 -25.38 -4.84 -11.62
C ARG A 31 -24.59 -4.12 -10.54
N ILE A 32 -23.44 -4.66 -10.16
CA ILE A 32 -22.45 -3.90 -9.43
C ILE A 32 -21.99 -2.89 -10.48
N GLU A 33 -22.68 -1.75 -10.53
CA GLU A 33 -22.20 -0.57 -11.20
C GLU A 33 -20.79 -0.37 -10.67
N THR A 34 -19.82 -0.78 -11.48
CA THR A 34 -18.45 -0.38 -11.25
C THR A 34 -18.50 1.15 -11.36
N PRO A 35 -18.15 1.92 -10.33
CA PRO A 35 -18.14 3.36 -10.48
C PRO A 35 -17.16 3.69 -11.60
N LEU A 36 -17.68 4.06 -12.77
CA LEU A 36 -16.88 4.46 -13.94
C LEU A 36 -16.22 5.83 -13.72
N THR A 37 -16.57 6.50 -12.64
CA THR A 37 -15.94 7.73 -12.17
C THR A 37 -14.89 7.35 -11.11
N PRO A 38 -13.61 7.70 -11.30
CA PRO A 38 -12.64 7.61 -10.21
C PRO A 38 -13.21 8.30 -8.98
N ALA A 39 -13.26 7.61 -7.84
CA ALA A 39 -13.70 8.22 -6.60
C ALA A 39 -12.90 9.52 -6.36
N PRO A 40 -13.56 10.64 -5.98
CA PRO A 40 -12.86 11.89 -5.76
C PRO A 40 -11.82 11.69 -4.67
N LYS A 41 -10.54 11.75 -5.08
CA LYS A 41 -9.42 11.68 -4.16
C LYS A 41 -9.22 13.06 -3.54
N VAL A 42 -9.34 13.15 -2.23
CA VAL A 42 -9.09 14.37 -1.46
C VAL A 42 -7.63 14.42 -1.02
N THR A 43 -7.06 15.62 -1.05
CA THR A 43 -5.77 15.94 -0.43
C THR A 43 -6.04 16.40 0.99
N PRO A 44 -5.27 15.95 2.01
CA PRO A 44 -5.42 16.44 3.37
C PRO A 44 -5.19 17.95 3.44
N ARG A 45 -5.94 18.62 4.33
CA ARG A 45 -5.80 20.04 4.61
C ARG A 45 -4.50 20.35 5.34
N THR A 46 -4.12 19.47 6.26
CA THR A 46 -2.90 19.60 7.07
C THR A 46 -2.15 18.27 7.07
N VAL A 47 -0.82 18.36 6.98
CA VAL A 47 0.11 17.22 7.10
C VAL A 47 1.18 17.62 8.11
N GLU A 48 1.18 16.97 9.26
CA GLU A 48 2.18 17.17 10.33
C GLU A 48 3.04 15.92 10.47
N LEU A 49 4.35 16.12 10.57
CA LEU A 49 5.35 15.06 10.58
C LEU A 49 6.03 14.99 11.95
N SER A 50 6.22 13.79 12.49
CA SER A 50 7.11 13.55 13.64
C SER A 50 7.90 12.28 13.40
N PHE A 51 9.17 12.45 13.03
CA PHE A 51 10.13 11.36 12.80
C PHE A 51 11.41 11.69 13.56
N ASP A 52 11.34 11.59 14.88
CA ASP A 52 12.44 11.90 15.79
C ASP A 52 13.09 10.62 16.28
N THR A 53 14.38 10.48 16.03
CA THR A 53 15.20 9.35 16.47
C THR A 53 16.33 9.85 17.39
N PRO A 54 16.97 8.98 18.16
CA PRO A 54 18.19 9.33 18.88
C PRO A 54 19.33 9.87 17.99
N GLN A 55 19.33 9.51 16.70
CA GLN A 55 20.35 9.86 15.71
C GLN A 55 20.07 11.23 15.08
N GLY A 56 18.81 11.55 14.86
CA GLY A 56 18.36 12.79 14.25
C GLY A 56 16.86 12.83 13.97
N SER A 57 16.40 13.95 13.40
CA SER A 57 15.04 14.13 12.92
C SER A 57 14.98 14.05 11.39
N TYR A 58 13.88 13.54 10.85
CA TYR A 58 13.64 13.47 9.41
C TYR A 58 12.53 14.43 8.99
N GLY A 59 12.73 15.06 7.84
CA GLY A 59 11.79 15.96 7.20
C GLY A 59 11.36 15.49 5.82
N PHE A 60 10.35 16.15 5.25
CA PHE A 60 9.96 15.87 3.87
C PHE A 60 10.99 16.40 2.89
N LEU A 61 11.49 15.52 2.03
CA LEU A 61 12.25 15.90 0.86
C LEU A 61 11.28 16.27 -0.28
N GLY A 62 10.89 17.54 -0.32
CA GLY A 62 9.92 18.05 -1.30
C GLY A 62 8.47 18.00 -0.81
N THR A 63 7.51 17.99 -1.74
CA THR A 63 6.07 18.02 -1.39
C THR A 63 5.52 16.58 -1.27
N PRO A 64 5.01 16.18 -0.09
CA PRO A 64 4.43 14.85 0.07
C PRO A 64 3.17 14.69 -0.77
N VAL A 65 3.00 13.53 -1.41
CA VAL A 65 1.79 13.20 -2.18
C VAL A 65 0.95 12.22 -1.38
N ILE A 66 -0.12 12.73 -0.77
CA ILE A 66 -1.09 11.93 -0.02
C ILE A 66 -2.48 12.16 -0.63
N LYS A 67 -3.09 11.09 -1.13
CA LYS A 67 -4.43 11.10 -1.71
C LYS A 67 -5.33 10.13 -0.95
N ILE A 68 -6.55 10.56 -0.67
CA ILE A 68 -7.47 9.84 0.21
C ILE A 68 -8.79 9.63 -0.50
N ASP A 69 -9.28 8.39 -0.53
CA ASP A 69 -10.66 8.09 -0.90
C ASP A 69 -11.50 7.99 0.38
N THR A 70 -12.31 9.02 0.59
CA THR A 70 -13.20 9.15 1.74
C THR A 70 -14.58 8.54 1.52
N THR A 71 -14.88 8.08 0.30
CA THR A 71 -16.18 7.53 -0.09
C THR A 71 -16.37 6.09 0.37
N VAL A 72 -15.27 5.41 0.70
CA VAL A 72 -15.23 4.03 1.20
C VAL A 72 -14.91 3.98 2.69
N SER A 73 -15.33 2.90 3.35
CA SER A 73 -15.06 2.65 4.77
C SER A 73 -14.51 1.23 4.96
N PRO A 74 -13.30 1.06 5.52
CA PRO A 74 -12.35 2.12 5.90
C PRO A 74 -11.86 2.94 4.70
N MET A 75 -11.45 4.19 4.95
CA MET A 75 -10.86 5.07 3.92
C MET A 75 -9.65 4.41 3.26
N ARG A 76 -9.36 4.78 2.00
CA ARG A 76 -8.18 4.28 1.29
C ARG A 76 -7.18 5.38 0.99
N PHE A 77 -5.90 5.04 1.09
CA PHE A 77 -4.77 5.96 1.02
C PHE A 77 -3.82 5.58 -0.11
N TRP A 78 -3.41 6.59 -0.87
CA TRP A 78 -2.26 6.52 -1.76
C TRP A 78 -1.22 7.50 -1.23
N ILE A 79 -0.04 6.99 -0.94
CA ILE A 79 1.05 7.74 -0.30
C ILE A 79 2.26 7.63 -1.20
N ASP A 80 2.94 8.73 -1.46
CA ASP A 80 4.28 8.78 -2.05
C ASP A 80 5.01 9.93 -1.37
N ILE A 81 5.91 9.57 -0.47
CA ILE A 81 6.67 10.51 0.37
C ILE A 81 8.14 10.13 0.34
N ASP A 82 8.97 11.15 0.23
CA ASP A 82 10.42 11.07 0.37
C ASP A 82 10.80 11.85 1.63
N LEU A 83 11.66 11.26 2.45
CA LEU A 83 12.17 11.86 3.67
C LEU A 83 13.69 11.85 3.68
N ASP A 84 14.25 12.93 4.22
CA ASP A 84 15.69 13.17 4.36
C ASP A 84 16.00 13.57 5.79
N GLU A 85 17.22 13.29 6.23
CA GLU A 85 17.70 13.76 7.53
C GLU A 85 17.72 15.29 7.54
N GLU A 86 16.96 15.91 8.45
CA GLU A 86 16.94 17.37 8.61
C GLU A 86 17.97 17.86 9.63
N THR A 87 18.06 17.16 10.77
CA THR A 87 18.91 17.58 11.89
C THR A 87 19.49 16.37 12.58
N GLY A 88 20.81 16.23 12.56
CA GLY A 88 21.54 15.13 13.21
C GLY A 88 22.50 15.62 14.29
N ALA A 89 22.47 14.97 15.46
CA ALA A 89 23.57 15.04 16.42
C ALA A 89 24.56 13.87 16.25
N GLY A 90 24.15 12.83 15.51
CA GLY A 90 24.94 11.63 15.21
C GLY A 90 25.19 11.44 13.71
N SER A 91 25.57 10.20 13.35
CA SER A 91 25.65 9.74 11.96
C SER A 91 24.63 8.61 11.81
N PRO A 92 23.42 8.89 11.28
CA PRO A 92 22.44 7.84 11.05
C PRO A 92 22.95 6.86 9.99
N LEU A 93 22.50 5.61 10.09
CA LEU A 93 22.68 4.61 9.05
C LEU A 93 21.71 4.86 7.88
N ILE A 94 20.47 5.26 8.19
CA ILE A 94 19.45 5.59 7.20
C ILE A 94 19.52 7.08 6.94
N GLU A 95 20.08 7.49 5.80
CA GLU A 95 20.20 8.91 5.46
C GLU A 95 18.88 9.45 4.88
N GLN A 96 18.23 8.65 4.03
CA GLN A 96 16.96 8.98 3.39
C GLN A 96 16.07 7.76 3.33
N PHE A 97 14.76 7.98 3.23
CA PHE A 97 13.84 6.91 2.91
C PHE A 97 12.65 7.39 2.10
N ARG A 98 12.19 6.52 1.21
CA ARG A 98 10.98 6.70 0.42
C ARG A 98 9.94 5.69 0.84
N ILE A 99 8.70 6.14 0.97
CA ILE A 99 7.54 5.27 1.22
C ILE A 99 6.48 5.55 0.17
N LYS A 100 6.15 4.50 -0.58
CA LYS A 100 5.10 4.53 -1.58
C LYS A 100 4.10 3.42 -1.30
N VAL A 101 2.84 3.80 -1.17
CA VAL A 101 1.72 2.92 -0.90
C VAL A 101 0.68 3.14 -1.99
N ASP A 102 0.36 2.08 -2.73
CA ASP A 102 -0.72 2.10 -3.70
C ASP A 102 -1.98 1.48 -3.08
N SER A 103 -2.86 2.36 -2.58
CA SER A 103 -4.18 1.99 -2.06
C SER A 103 -4.19 1.09 -0.80
N MET A 104 -3.92 1.67 0.37
CA MET A 104 -4.06 0.98 1.68
C MET A 104 -5.26 1.45 2.48
N ALA A 105 -5.91 0.54 3.21
CA ALA A 105 -7.06 0.85 4.05
C ALA A 105 -6.66 1.39 5.43
N ALA A 106 -7.39 2.38 5.95
CA ALA A 106 -7.28 2.84 7.34
C ALA A 106 -8.01 1.89 8.31
N ASN A 107 -7.52 0.66 8.42
CA ASN A 107 -8.10 -0.40 9.25
C ASN A 107 -7.47 -0.51 10.65
N GLY A 108 -6.44 0.29 10.96
CA GLY A 108 -5.72 0.25 12.23
C GLY A 108 -4.84 -1.00 12.42
N LEU A 109 -4.57 -1.75 11.35
CA LEU A 109 -3.67 -2.90 11.39
C LEU A 109 -2.25 -2.49 10.95
N ILE A 110 -1.26 -3.18 11.50
CA ILE A 110 0.11 -3.07 11.02
C ILE A 110 0.21 -3.93 9.76
N GLU A 111 0.45 -3.29 8.63
CA GLU A 111 0.71 -3.95 7.37
C GLU A 111 2.19 -3.79 7.04
N ALA A 112 2.86 -4.90 6.76
CA ALA A 112 4.16 -4.83 6.12
C ALA A 112 3.98 -4.12 4.76
N LEU A 113 5.04 -3.51 4.23
CA LEU A 113 5.02 -2.89 2.90
C LEU A 113 5.60 -3.78 1.78
N PRO A 114 5.27 -5.09 1.64
CA PRO A 114 5.71 -5.83 0.46
C PRO A 114 4.87 -5.48 -0.78
N ASN A 115 3.67 -4.92 -0.59
CA ASN A 115 2.77 -4.44 -1.66
C ASN A 115 2.90 -2.92 -1.92
N GLY A 116 3.77 -2.24 -1.17
CA GLY A 116 4.22 -0.88 -1.42
C GLY A 116 5.70 -0.88 -1.79
N GLU A 117 6.25 0.26 -2.18
CA GLU A 117 7.69 0.41 -2.35
C GLU A 117 8.22 1.24 -1.17
N ALA A 118 8.97 0.60 -0.27
CA ALA A 118 9.81 1.32 0.67
C ALA A 118 11.28 1.14 0.27
N LYS A 119 12.05 2.22 0.27
CA LYS A 119 13.50 2.21 -0.01
C LYS A 119 14.22 3.04 1.03
N LEU A 120 15.39 2.58 1.46
CA LEU A 120 16.26 3.23 2.42
C LEU A 120 17.57 3.56 1.72
N LEU A 121 18.02 4.81 1.79
CA LEU A 121 19.37 5.21 1.40
C LEU A 121 20.27 4.99 2.61
N MET A 122 21.27 4.13 2.48
CA MET A 122 22.22 3.82 3.55
C MET A 122 23.64 3.73 2.99
N ASP A 123 24.64 4.14 3.77
CA ASP A 123 26.05 3.82 3.49
C ASP A 123 26.48 2.60 4.33
N VAL A 124 26.67 1.47 3.65
CA VAL A 124 27.12 0.21 4.27
C VAL A 124 28.62 -0.06 4.04
N GLY A 125 29.40 0.98 3.74
CA GLY A 125 30.86 0.94 3.59
C GLY A 125 31.38 1.13 2.16
N ASN A 126 30.49 1.37 1.20
CA ASN A 126 30.85 1.62 -0.22
C ASN A 126 30.29 2.94 -0.75
N GLY A 127 29.78 3.80 0.14
CA GLY A 127 29.02 5.01 -0.20
C GLY A 127 27.51 4.77 -0.12
N PRO A 128 26.71 5.85 -0.17
CA PRO A 128 25.25 5.76 -0.06
C PRO A 128 24.62 5.01 -1.23
N GLU A 129 23.81 3.99 -0.92
CA GLU A 129 23.07 3.18 -1.88
C GLU A 129 21.62 2.97 -1.44
N TRP A 130 20.70 2.90 -2.40
CA TRP A 130 19.29 2.63 -2.15
C TRP A 130 19.03 1.14 -2.00
N PHE A 131 18.62 0.73 -0.81
CA PHE A 131 18.21 -0.63 -0.50
C PHE A 131 16.68 -0.74 -0.42
N PRO A 132 16.06 -1.75 -1.04
CA PRO A 132 14.63 -1.99 -0.87
C PRO A 132 14.31 -2.46 0.54
N SER A 133 13.07 -2.24 0.98
CA SER A 133 12.52 -2.97 2.11
C SER A 133 12.17 -4.39 1.69
N GLU A 134 12.88 -5.35 2.25
CA GLU A 134 12.65 -6.78 2.08
C GLU A 134 12.87 -7.47 3.43
N SER A 135 12.08 -8.49 3.73
CA SER A 135 11.97 -9.07 5.08
C SER A 135 13.29 -9.56 5.69
N THR A 136 14.30 -9.80 4.86
CA THR A 136 15.63 -10.32 5.22
C THR A 136 16.67 -9.25 5.55
N THR A 137 16.63 -8.09 4.89
CA THR A 137 17.69 -7.06 5.03
C THR A 137 17.17 -5.77 5.66
N ASN A 138 15.96 -5.33 5.28
CA ASN A 138 15.38 -4.06 5.75
C ASN A 138 13.87 -4.20 5.94
N THR A 139 13.35 -3.79 7.09
CA THR A 139 11.89 -3.86 7.33
C THR A 139 11.24 -2.51 7.17
N ALA A 140 10.05 -2.50 6.55
CA ALA A 140 9.15 -1.36 6.53
C ALA A 140 7.73 -1.84 6.78
N ALA A 141 7.09 -1.23 7.76
CA ALA A 141 5.71 -1.46 8.12
C ALA A 141 4.99 -0.14 8.30
N ILE A 142 3.70 -0.13 8.01
CA ILE A 142 2.84 1.02 8.12
C ILE A 142 1.55 0.64 8.83
N LEU A 143 1.00 1.56 9.60
CA LEU A 143 -0.31 1.47 10.21
C LEU A 143 -1.05 2.75 9.89
N ILE A 144 -2.28 2.64 9.40
CA ILE A 144 -3.14 3.80 9.14
C ILE A 144 -4.39 3.68 10.00
N ALA A 145 -4.58 4.65 10.91
CA ALA A 145 -5.70 4.66 11.84
C ALA A 145 -6.50 5.97 11.72
N GLU A 146 -7.82 5.84 11.54
CA GLU A 146 -8.76 6.95 11.64
C GLU A 146 -9.12 7.19 13.12
N HIS A 147 -9.12 8.44 13.56
CA HIS A 147 -9.59 8.82 14.89
C HIS A 147 -11.13 8.68 14.98
N PRO A 148 -11.69 8.55 16.20
CA PRO A 148 -13.14 8.52 16.38
C PRO A 148 -13.83 9.73 15.74
N ARG A 149 -14.90 9.48 14.97
CA ARG A 149 -15.64 10.54 14.29
C ARG A 149 -16.51 11.31 15.28
N LEU A 150 -16.27 12.61 15.40
CA LEU A 150 -17.12 13.51 16.17
C LEU A 150 -17.94 14.40 15.22
N PRO A 151 -19.28 14.50 15.38
CA PRO A 151 -20.10 15.32 14.52
C PRO A 151 -19.62 16.78 14.48
N GLY A 152 -19.44 17.31 13.27
CA GLY A 152 -19.01 18.70 13.05
C GLY A 152 -17.50 18.95 13.21
N GLN A 153 -16.69 17.93 13.50
CA GLN A 153 -15.23 18.04 13.53
C GLN A 153 -14.61 17.53 12.23
N PRO A 154 -13.44 18.07 11.81
CA PRO A 154 -12.64 17.49 10.74
C PRO A 154 -12.29 16.03 11.03
N ARG A 155 -12.01 15.25 9.99
CA ARG A 155 -11.56 13.87 10.17
C ARG A 155 -10.06 13.87 10.39
N GLU A 156 -9.60 13.15 11.40
CA GLU A 156 -8.19 13.03 11.72
C GLU A 156 -7.71 11.60 11.48
N VAL A 157 -6.52 11.48 10.91
CA VAL A 157 -5.89 10.19 10.62
C VAL A 157 -4.44 10.25 11.05
N THR A 158 -4.00 9.20 11.73
CA THR A 158 -2.59 8.99 12.04
C THR A 158 -2.06 7.85 11.17
N ILE A 159 -0.99 8.15 10.43
CA ILE A 159 -0.18 7.15 9.73
C ILE A 159 1.07 6.94 10.58
N THR A 160 1.30 5.73 11.05
CA THR A 160 2.53 5.35 11.76
C THR A 160 3.39 4.52 10.83
N VAL A 161 4.66 4.87 10.73
CA VAL A 161 5.67 4.19 9.90
C VAL A 161 6.74 3.64 10.82
N TYR A 162 7.10 2.38 10.60
CA TYR A 162 8.21 1.72 11.26
C TYR A 162 9.19 1.16 10.24
N LEU A 163 10.46 1.57 10.33
CA LEU A 163 11.55 1.14 9.47
C LEU A 163 12.67 0.50 10.29
N ILE A 164 13.31 -0.53 9.74
CA ILE A 164 14.55 -1.10 10.26
C ILE A 164 15.56 -1.16 9.11
N GLY A 165 16.67 -0.45 9.24
CA GLY A 165 17.82 -0.53 8.34
C GLY A 165 18.85 -1.53 8.87
N ASN A 166 19.38 -2.37 7.97
CA ASN A 166 20.32 -3.45 8.31
C ASN A 166 19.80 -4.37 9.43
N LYS A 167 18.60 -4.94 9.20
CA LYS A 167 17.94 -5.85 10.11
C LYS A 167 18.84 -7.04 10.45
N ASP A 168 18.83 -7.43 11.73
CA ASP A 168 19.58 -8.56 12.27
C ASP A 168 21.10 -8.52 11.99
N GLY A 169 21.64 -7.34 11.62
CA GLY A 169 23.04 -7.15 11.27
C GLY A 169 23.44 -7.86 9.97
N PHE A 170 22.55 -7.93 8.99
CA PHE A 170 22.78 -8.58 7.69
C PHE A 170 24.11 -8.14 7.02
N PHE A 171 24.35 -6.83 6.99
CA PHE A 171 25.63 -6.23 6.61
C PHE A 171 26.55 -6.23 7.82
N ALA A 172 27.54 -7.14 7.80
CA ALA A 172 28.48 -7.31 8.90
C ALA A 172 29.33 -6.05 9.13
N GLY A 173 29.50 -5.66 10.40
CA GLY A 173 30.27 -4.48 10.78
C GLY A 173 29.51 -3.15 10.65
N VAL A 174 28.30 -3.18 10.07
CA VAL A 174 27.39 -2.04 10.04
C VAL A 174 26.39 -2.19 11.19
N GLY A 175 26.06 -1.08 11.87
CA GLY A 175 25.04 -1.08 12.92
C GLY A 175 23.64 -1.40 12.39
N THR A 176 22.66 -1.46 13.28
CA THR A 176 21.23 -1.51 12.92
C THR A 176 20.59 -0.21 13.39
N GLU A 177 19.70 0.35 12.58
CA GLU A 177 18.92 1.54 12.94
C GLU A 177 17.44 1.24 12.83
N GLN A 178 16.66 1.83 13.74
CA GLN A 178 15.20 1.72 13.77
C GLN A 178 14.61 3.13 13.78
N ILE A 179 13.67 3.36 12.88
CA ILE A 179 12.93 4.61 12.79
C ILE A 179 11.47 4.30 13.08
N LEU A 180 10.89 5.03 14.03
CA LEU A 180 9.46 5.05 14.28
C LEU A 180 8.99 6.49 14.16
N GLY A 181 8.07 6.76 13.25
CA GLY A 181 7.53 8.09 13.05
C GLY A 181 6.06 8.10 12.71
N THR A 182 5.45 9.27 12.80
CA THR A 182 4.04 9.50 12.52
C THR A 182 3.83 10.65 11.54
N ILE A 183 2.77 10.51 10.77
CA ILE A 183 2.20 11.56 9.93
C ILE A 183 0.77 11.76 10.39
N HIS A 184 0.47 12.94 10.90
CA HIS A 184 -0.87 13.34 11.31
C HIS A 184 -1.54 14.13 10.18
N LEU A 185 -2.74 13.69 9.82
CA LEU A 185 -3.51 14.26 8.72
C LEU A 185 -4.84 14.81 9.22
N VAL A 186 -5.18 16.00 8.77
CA VAL A 186 -6.52 16.58 8.91
C VAL A 186 -7.17 16.64 7.54
N ILE A 187 -8.36 16.04 7.40
CA ILE A 187 -9.14 15.96 6.15
C ILE A 187 -10.34 16.91 6.24
#